data_AF-A0A2H0KAK2-F1
#
_entry.id   AF-A0A2H0KAK2-F1
#
_cell.length_a   1.000
_cell.length_b   1.000
_cell.length_c   1.000
_cell.angle_alpha   90.00
_cell.angle_beta   90.00
_cell.angle_gamma   90.00
#
_symmetry.space_group_name_H-M   'P 1'
#
loop_
_entity.id
_entity.type
_entity.pdbx_description
1 polymer ?
#
loop_
_entity_poly.entity_id
_entity_poly.type
_entity_poly.pdbx_seq_one_letter_code
_entity_poly.pdbx_strand_id
1 'polypeptide(L)' 'MKTKQRQSKNMQPTKKTFQSITGQWIEKRTKTEILLCLCGNKYIKTRKDQKVCIRCIYRTLPERAS' A
#
# COMPACT_ATOMS: atom_id res chain seq x y z
N MET A 1 -19.12 7.93 29.03
CA MET A 1 -17.82 8.48 28.57
C MET A 1 -17.83 8.50 27.04
N LYS A 2 -17.76 9.67 26.39
CA LYS A 2 -17.78 9.80 24.92
C LYS A 2 -16.34 9.84 24.39
N THR A 3 -15.86 8.75 23.80
CA THR A 3 -14.57 8.70 23.10
C THR A 3 -14.69 9.44 21.77
N LYS A 4 -14.16 10.67 21.71
CA LYS A 4 -13.99 11.42 20.45
C LYS A 4 -12.94 10.70 19.60
N GLN A 5 -13.36 9.89 18.63
CA GLN A 5 -12.47 9.41 17.57
C GLN A 5 -11.94 10.62 16.79
N ARG A 6 -10.61 10.80 16.80
CA ARG A 6 -9.92 11.75 15.93
C ARG A 6 -10.07 11.28 14.49
N GLN A 7 -10.76 12.06 13.66
CA GLN A 7 -10.75 11.86 12.20
C GLN A 7 -9.30 11.95 11.72
N SER A 8 -8.78 10.87 11.12
CA SER A 8 -7.52 10.91 10.40
C SER A 8 -7.71 11.81 9.19
N LYS A 9 -7.13 13.01 9.25
CA LYS A 9 -7.08 13.91 8.08
C LYS A 9 -6.38 13.13 6.97
N ASN A 10 -7.08 12.87 5.87
CA ASN A 10 -6.49 12.34 4.65
C ASN A 10 -5.26 13.20 4.32
N MET A 11 -4.07 12.63 4.51
CA MET A 11 -2.80 13.30 4.22
C MET A 11 -2.73 13.51 2.71
N GLN A 12 -3.18 14.67 2.26
CA GLN A 12 -2.92 15.08 0.89
C GLN A 12 -1.40 15.22 0.74
N PRO A 13 -0.79 14.63 -0.32
CA PRO A 13 0.64 14.73 -0.51
C PRO A 13 1.02 16.20 -0.70
N THR A 14 1.93 16.69 0.14
CA THR A 14 2.44 18.06 0.01
C THR A 14 3.12 18.21 -1.35
N LYS A 15 2.88 19.34 -2.04
CA LYS A 15 3.51 19.72 -3.32
C LYS A 15 5.01 20.06 -3.17
N LYS A 16 5.70 19.50 -2.16
CA LYS A 16 7.14 19.69 -2.00
C LYS A 16 7.83 18.91 -3.12
N THR A 17 8.49 19.66 -4.00
CA THR A 17 9.46 19.18 -4.97
C THR A 17 10.76 18.94 -4.22
N PHE A 18 11.19 17.69 -4.14
CA PHE A 18 12.43 17.33 -3.46
C PHE A 18 13.54 17.27 -4.52
N GLN A 19 14.57 18.09 -4.36
CA GLN A 19 15.83 17.92 -5.07
C GLN A 19 16.65 16.85 -4.34
N SER A 20 17.27 15.95 -5.10
CA SER A 20 18.31 15.05 -4.58
C SER A 20 19.44 15.88 -4.00
N ILE A 21 20.17 15.34 -3.02
CA ILE A 21 21.42 15.94 -2.51
C ILE A 21 22.45 16.21 -3.63
N THR A 22 22.30 15.54 -4.78
CA THR A 22 23.12 15.70 -5.99
C THR A 22 22.54 16.69 -7.02
N GLY A 23 21.50 17.46 -6.67
CA GLY A 23 20.88 18.44 -7.58
C GLY A 23 19.97 17.86 -8.65
N GLN A 24 19.75 16.53 -8.66
CA GLN A 24 18.83 15.87 -9.59
C GLN A 24 17.39 15.98 -9.10
N TRP A 25 16.43 16.21 -10.00
CA TRP A 25 15.02 16.17 -9.67
C TRP A 25 14.61 14.73 -9.29
N ILE A 26 14.01 14.56 -8.12
CA ILE A 26 13.46 13.25 -7.73
C ILE A 26 12.12 13.09 -8.46
N GLU A 27 12.13 12.35 -9.55
CA GLU A 27 10.90 11.91 -10.20
C GLU A 27 10.12 11.02 -9.23
N LYS A 28 8.94 11.49 -8.81
CA LYS A 28 8.02 10.68 -8.03
C LYS A 28 7.51 9.57 -8.94
N ARG A 29 8.10 8.38 -8.83
CA ARG A 29 7.60 7.17 -9.49
C ARG A 29 6.09 7.09 -9.23
N THR A 30 5.34 6.95 -10.33
CA THR A 30 3.88 6.91 -10.44
C THR A 30 3.19 6.40 -9.18
N LYS A 31 2.17 7.15 -8.72
CA LYS A 31 1.33 6.78 -7.56
C LYS A 31 0.95 5.31 -7.65
N THR A 32 1.47 4.49 -6.75
CA THR A 32 1.17 3.07 -6.73
C THR A 32 -0.29 2.87 -6.32
N GLU A 33 -1.06 2.18 -7.15
CA GLU A 33 -2.47 1.89 -6.86
C GLU A 33 -2.59 0.98 -5.64
N ILE A 34 -3.40 1.40 -4.66
CA ILE A 34 -3.71 0.61 -3.47
C ILE A 34 -5.04 -0.11 -3.73
N LEU A 35 -5.00 -1.43 -3.82
CA LEU A 35 -6.15 -2.29 -4.07
C LEU A 35 -6.72 -2.83 -2.76
N LEU A 36 -8.02 -3.17 -2.77
CA LEU A 36 -8.70 -3.84 -1.65
C LEU A 36 -8.87 -5.32 -1.97
N CYS A 37 -8.43 -6.18 -1.06
CA CYS A 37 -8.65 -7.62 -1.11
C CYS A 37 -10.01 -7.97 -0.48
N LEU A 38 -10.63 -9.07 -0.91
CA LEU A 38 -11.88 -9.59 -0.33
C LEU A 38 -11.79 -9.86 1.19
N CYS A 39 -10.58 -10.12 1.70
CA CYS A 39 -10.34 -10.27 3.14
C CYS A 39 -10.32 -8.95 3.92
N GLY A 40 -10.63 -7.81 3.28
CA GLY A 40 -10.62 -6.47 3.89
C GLY A 40 -9.25 -5.79 3.98
N ASN A 41 -8.17 -6.47 3.55
CA ASN A 41 -6.82 -5.88 3.57
C ASN A 41 -6.54 -5.07 2.31
N LYS A 42 -5.90 -3.92 2.50
CA LYS A 42 -5.31 -3.14 1.41
C LYS A 42 -3.98 -3.76 0.98
N TYR A 43 -3.71 -3.79 -0.31
CA TYR A 43 -2.44 -4.28 -0.83
C TYR A 43 -2.00 -3.53 -2.08
N ILE A 44 -0.70 -3.56 -2.31
CA ILE A 44 -0.07 -3.06 -3.53
C ILE A 44 0.17 -4.26 -4.45
N LYS A 45 -0.16 -4.10 -5.73
CA LYS A 45 0.10 -5.11 -6.75
C LYS A 45 1.60 -5.15 -7.03
N THR A 46 2.30 -6.17 -6.52
CA THR A 46 3.75 -6.34 -6.76
C THR A 46 4.04 -7.31 -7.90
N ARG A 47 3.06 -8.13 -8.31
CA ARG A 47 3.16 -9.11 -9.40
C ARG A 47 2.06 -8.88 -10.45
N LYS A 48 2.35 -9.16 -11.73
CA LYS A 48 1.46 -8.89 -12.87
C LYS A 48 0.06 -9.51 -12.72
N ASP A 49 -0.04 -10.69 -12.11
CA ASP A 49 -1.30 -11.43 -11.97
C ASP A 49 -1.79 -11.57 -10.52
N GLN A 50 -1.32 -10.70 -9.62
CA GLN A 50 -1.75 -10.71 -8.23
C GLN A 50 -3.20 -10.21 -8.10
N LYS A 51 -4.12 -11.13 -7.82
CA LYS A 51 -5.55 -10.87 -7.58
C LYS A 51 -5.92 -10.69 -6.11
N VAL A 52 -5.04 -11.07 -5.19
CA VAL A 52 -5.31 -11.05 -3.73
C VAL A 52 -4.10 -10.50 -2.96
N CYS A 53 -4.32 -10.10 -1.71
CA CYS A 53 -3.23 -9.65 -0.84
C CYS A 53 -2.25 -10.80 -0.54
N ILE A 54 -1.00 -10.44 -0.23
CA ILE A 54 0.09 -11.40 0.07
C ILE A 54 -0.30 -12.39 1.17
N ARG A 55 -1.03 -11.93 2.20
CA ARG A 55 -1.52 -12.79 3.29
C ARG A 55 -2.45 -13.90 2.78
N CYS A 56 -3.31 -13.61 1.81
CA CYS A 56 -4.18 -14.62 1.20
C CYS A 56 -3.39 -15.59 0.30
N ILE A 57 -2.34 -15.11 -0.37
CA ILE A 57 -1.45 -15.99 -1.16
C ILE A 57 -0.80 -17.03 -0.25
N TYR A 58 -0.25 -16.61 0.90
CA TYR A 58 0.39 -17.56 1.82
C TYR A 58 -0.60 -18.50 2.51
N ARG A 59 -1.83 -18.06 2.79
CA ARG A 59 -2.87 -18.90 3.41
C ARG A 59 -3.45 -19.96 2.46
N THR A 60 -3.35 -19.74 1.16
CA THR A 60 -3.88 -20.66 0.12
C THR A 60 -2.86 -21.68 -0.35
N LEU A 61 -1.60 -21.58 0.10
CA LEU A 61 -0.68 -22.69 -0.06
C LEU A 61 -1.20 -23.83 0.83
N PRO A 62 -1.58 -24.99 0.25
CA PRO A 62 -1.85 -26.15 1.07
C PRO A 62 -0.58 -26.39 1.90
N GLU A 63 -0.77 -26.58 3.21
CA GLU A 63 0.28 -27.15 4.06
C GLU A 63 0.88 -28.31 3.28
N ARG A 64 2.16 -28.19 2.92
CA ARG A 64 2.89 -29.35 2.45
C ARG A 64 2.79 -30.33 3.60
N ALA A 65 2.00 -31.39 3.37
CA ALA A 65 2.06 -32.61 4.11
C ALA A 65 3.54 -32.96 4.31
N SER A 66 3.97 -32.94 5.57
CA SER A 66 5.23 -33.53 6.04
C SER A 66 5.02 -33.85 7.50
#